data_AF-A0A958ISX3-F1
#
_entry.id   AF-A0A958ISX3-F1
#
_cell.length_a   1.000
_cell.length_b   1.000
_cell.length_c   1.000
_cell.angle_alpha   90.00
_cell.angle_beta   90.00
_cell.angle_gamma   90.00
#
_symmetry.space_group_name_H-M   'P 1'
#
loop_
_entity.id
_entity.type
_entity.pdbx_description
1 polymer ?
#
loop_
_entity_poly.entity_id
_entity_poly.type
_entity_poly.pdbx_seq_one_letter_code
_entity_poly.pdbx_strand_id
1 'polypeptide(L)'
;EAFGKEIGLSRAQLYRKLRALTGQSTHQFIRTLRLKRAAQLLQHRTGNVSEIAYQVGFNNLSHFSRVFREVFGENPSAYAEKFSEGGRNDG
;
A
#
# COMPACT_ATOMS: atom_id res chain seq x y z
N GLU A 1 -23.29 8.82 18.17
CA GLU A 1 -21.97 8.62 18.80
C GLU A 1 -21.09 7.78 17.88
N ALA A 2 -19.88 8.23 17.56
CA ALA A 2 -18.89 7.46 16.81
C ALA A 2 -17.47 7.96 17.14
N PHE A 3 -16.74 7.16 17.91
CA PHE A 3 -15.29 7.12 18.09
C PHE A 3 -14.54 8.45 18.14
N GLY A 4 -14.47 9.01 19.35
CA GLY A 4 -13.61 10.15 19.67
C GLY A 4 -12.12 9.79 19.77
N LYS A 5 -11.31 10.84 19.60
CA LYS A 5 -10.09 11.15 20.37
C LYS A 5 -9.08 10.01 20.56
N GLU A 6 -8.04 9.98 19.73
CA GLU A 6 -6.75 9.50 20.24
C GLU A 6 -5.49 10.19 19.70
N ILE A 7 -5.59 11.23 18.88
CA ILE A 7 -4.46 12.16 18.70
C ILE A 7 -5.04 13.57 18.73
N GLY A 8 -4.69 14.35 19.75
CA GLY A 8 -5.10 15.76 19.95
C GLY A 8 -4.54 16.72 18.89
N LEU A 9 -4.39 16.27 17.65
CA LEU A 9 -3.91 17.05 16.52
C LEU A 9 -4.99 17.01 15.45
N SER A 10 -5.42 18.19 15.00
CA SER A 10 -6.16 18.30 13.74
C SER A 10 -5.38 17.60 12.61
N ARG A 11 -6.10 17.07 11.60
CA ARG A 11 -5.49 16.49 10.39
C ARG A 11 -4.37 17.36 9.83
N ALA A 12 -4.56 18.68 9.82
CA ALA A 12 -3.55 19.64 9.39
C ALA A 12 -2.28 19.66 10.26
N GLN A 13 -2.41 19.57 11.59
CA GLN A 13 -1.25 19.49 12.50
C GLN A 13 -0.50 18.16 12.37
N LEU A 14 -1.23 17.04 12.20
CA LEU A 14 -0.63 15.74 11.94
C LEU A 14 0.14 15.75 10.61
N TYR A 15 -0.43 16.36 9.56
CA TYR A 15 0.22 16.51 8.27
C TYR A 15 1.47 17.38 8.33
N ARG A 16 1.46 18.49 9.06
CA ARG A 16 2.66 19.32 9.27
C ARG A 16 3.74 18.56 10.04
N LYS A 17 3.39 17.84 11.10
CA LYS A 17 4.34 17.02 11.88
C LYS A 17 4.91 15.87 11.06
N LEU A 18 4.10 15.14 10.29
CA LEU A 18 4.57 14.08 9.40
C LEU A 18 5.55 14.59 8.34
N ARG A 19 5.25 15.74 7.72
CA ARG A 19 6.15 16.36 6.75
C ARG A 19 7.46 16.80 7.41
N ALA A 20 7.38 17.39 8.60
CA ALA A 20 8.56 17.83 9.35
C ALA A 20 9.44 16.65 9.82
N LEU A 21 8.84 15.51 10.16
CA LEU A 21 9.56 14.32 10.65
C LEU A 21 10.10 13.44 9.53
N THR A 22 9.40 13.33 8.40
CA THR A 22 9.77 12.38 7.32
C THR A 22 10.41 13.07 6.11
N GLY A 23 10.34 14.40 6.00
CA GLY A 23 10.77 15.16 4.82
C GLY A 23 9.94 14.90 3.55
N GLN A 24 8.99 13.97 3.62
CA GLN A 24 8.13 13.58 2.50
C GLN A 24 6.81 14.34 2.55
N SER A 25 6.22 14.57 1.37
CA SER A 25 4.83 15.03 1.33
C SER A 25 3.92 13.98 1.99
N THR A 26 2.94 14.42 2.78
CA THR A 26 1.93 13.53 3.38
C THR A 26 1.34 12.54 2.37
N HIS A 27 1.10 13.01 1.15
CA HIS A 27 0.58 12.19 0.06
C HIS A 27 1.52 11.05 -0.32
N GLN A 28 2.83 11.31 -0.37
CA GLN A 28 3.85 10.28 -0.62
C GLN A 28 3.94 9.28 0.53
N PHE A 29 3.87 9.74 1.78
CA PHE A 29 3.86 8.85 2.94
C PHE A 29 2.66 7.89 2.94
N ILE A 30 1.44 8.43 2.75
CA ILE A 30 0.21 7.62 2.66
C ILE A 30 0.29 6.66 1.47
N ARG A 31 0.80 7.11 0.32
CA ARG A 31 1.00 6.27 -0.86
C ARG A 31 1.93 5.09 -0.55
N THR A 32 3.07 5.33 0.09
CA THR A 32 4.00 4.27 0.48
C THR A 32 3.36 3.29 1.45
N LEU A 33 2.56 3.76 2.42
CA LEU A 33 1.84 2.87 3.34
C LEU A 33 0.84 1.96 2.60
N ARG A 34 0.06 2.53 1.68
CA ARG A 34 -0.87 1.77 0.83
C ARG A 34 -0.16 0.73 -0.02
N LEU A 35 0.98 1.11 -0.61
CA LEU A 35 1.80 0.22 -1.44
C LEU A 35 2.40 -0.95 -0.63
N LYS A 36 2.88 -0.69 0.59
CA LYS A 36 3.32 -1.75 1.51
C LYS A 36 2.19 -2.71 1.86
N ARG A 37 0.98 -2.20 2.10
CA ARG A 37 -0.19 -3.05 2.34
C ARG A 37 -0.56 -3.88 1.11
N ALA A 38 -0.51 -3.29 -0.08
CA ALA A 38 -0.78 -4.01 -1.32
C ALA A 38 0.22 -5.16 -1.53
N ALA A 39 1.51 -4.95 -1.28
CA ALA A 39 2.52 -5.99 -1.38
C ALA A 39 2.24 -7.18 -0.44
N GLN A 40 1.83 -6.92 0.81
CA GLN A 40 1.41 -7.98 1.74
C GLN A 40 0.22 -8.77 1.22
N LEU A 41 -0.80 -8.09 0.70
CA LEU A 41 -2.00 -8.75 0.15
C LEU A 41 -1.68 -9.61 -1.08
N LEU A 42 -0.78 -9.13 -1.95
CA LEU A 42 -0.30 -9.87 -3.11
C LEU A 42 0.50 -11.12 -2.70
N GLN A 43 1.37 -11.01 -1.68
CA GLN A 43 2.10 -12.15 -1.10
C GLN A 43 1.15 -13.22 -0.56
N HIS A 44 0.07 -12.79 0.12
CA HIS A 44 -0.90 -13.68 0.74
C HIS A 44 -2.04 -14.12 -0.19
N ARG A 45 -2.02 -13.74 -1.48
CA ARG A 45 -3.06 -14.06 -2.46
C ARG A 45 -4.48 -13.73 -2.00
N THR A 46 -4.66 -12.60 -1.32
CA THR A 46 -5.98 -12.24 -0.76
C THR A 46 -6.97 -11.71 -1.82
N GLY A 47 -6.59 -11.68 -3.10
CA GLY A 47 -7.40 -11.19 -4.21
C GLY A 47 -6.57 -11.01 -5.48
N ASN A 48 -7.21 -10.59 -6.56
CA ASN A 48 -6.49 -10.21 -7.77
C ASN A 48 -5.90 -8.78 -7.65
N VAL A 49 -5.00 -8.43 -8.56
CA VAL A 49 -4.28 -7.15 -8.55
C VAL A 49 -5.24 -5.94 -8.52
N SER A 50 -6.34 -6.01 -9.27
CA SER A 50 -7.33 -4.93 -9.35
C SER A 50 -8.07 -4.75 -8.03
N GLU A 51 -8.57 -5.84 -7.46
CA GLU A 51 -9.23 -5.84 -6.14
C GLU A 51 -8.34 -5.28 -5.05
N ILE A 52 -7.07 -5.71 -5.02
CA ILE A 52 -6.09 -5.23 -4.04
C ILE A 52 -5.83 -3.74 -4.22
N ALA A 53 -5.70 -3.24 -5.46
CA ALA A 53 -5.53 -1.83 -5.74
C ALA A 53 -6.70 -0.99 -5.20
N TYR A 54 -7.94 -1.43 -5.42
CA TYR A 54 -9.12 -0.76 -4.88
C TYR A 54 -9.19 -0.86 -3.35
N GLN A 55 -8.86 -2.02 -2.78
CA GLN A 55 -8.86 -2.25 -1.32
C GLN A 55 -7.87 -1.35 -0.58
N VAL A 56 -6.70 -1.08 -1.17
CA VAL A 56 -5.71 -0.15 -0.58
C VAL A 56 -5.94 1.31 -0.96
N GLY A 57 -7.06 1.62 -1.64
CA GLY A 57 -7.54 2.98 -1.88
C GLY A 57 -6.98 3.66 -3.14
N PHE A 58 -6.56 2.89 -4.15
CA PHE A 58 -6.34 3.40 -5.51
C PHE A 58 -7.63 3.30 -6.32
N ASN A 59 -7.93 4.33 -7.11
CA ASN A 59 -9.07 4.34 -8.02
C ASN A 59 -8.67 4.16 -9.49
N ASN A 60 -7.36 4.12 -9.78
CA ASN A 60 -6.81 3.96 -11.12
C ASN A 60 -5.71 2.89 -11.09
N LEU A 61 -5.95 1.80 -11.82
CA LEU A 61 -5.07 0.63 -11.85
C LEU A 61 -3.73 0.92 -12.52
N SER A 62 -3.71 1.70 -13.60
CA SER A 62 -2.48 2.09 -14.31
C SER A 62 -1.56 2.93 -13.42
N HIS A 63 -2.13 3.86 -12.67
CA HIS A 63 -1.39 4.65 -11.68
C HIS A 63 -0.84 3.76 -10.56
N PHE A 64 -1.67 2.87 -10.00
CA PHE A 64 -1.24 1.89 -9.00
C PHE A 64 -0.05 1.06 -9.49
N SER A 65 -0.17 0.42 -10.66
CA SER A 65 0.88 -0.44 -11.21
C SER A 65 2.18 0.33 -11.45
N ARG A 66 2.09 1.56 -11.95
CA ARG A 66 3.26 2.43 -12.14
C ARG A 66 3.98 2.70 -10.82
N VAL A 67 3.27 3.23 -9.82
CA VAL A 67 3.91 3.61 -8.54
C VAL A 67 4.31 2.40 -7.70
N PHE A 68 3.63 1.26 -7.86
CA PHE A 68 4.04 0.00 -7.27
C PHE A 68 5.39 -0.44 -7.84
N ARG A 69 5.54 -0.44 -9.17
CA ARG A 69 6.81 -0.77 -9.83
C ARG A 69 7.93 0.20 -9.45
N GLU A 70 7.64 1.49 -9.35
CA GLU A 70 8.63 2.49 -8.88
C GLU A 70 9.16 2.18 -7.47
N VAL A 71 8.35 1.56 -6.59
CA VAL A 71 8.73 1.24 -5.21
C VAL A 71 9.32 -0.16 -5.05
N PHE A 72 8.80 -1.16 -5.77
CA PHE A 72 9.17 -2.58 -5.59
C PHE A 72 10.03 -3.14 -6.74
N GLY A 73 10.28 -2.36 -7.79
CA GLY A 73 11.11 -2.76 -8.94
C GLY A 73 10.39 -3.62 -9.99
N GLU A 74 9.17 -4.08 -9.71
CA GLU A 74 8.41 -4.95 -10.62
C GLU A 74 6.90 -4.66 -10.61
N ASN A 75 6.20 -5.17 -11.63
CA ASN A 75 4.76 -5.01 -11.71
C ASN A 75 4.03 -5.84 -10.64
N PRO A 76 2.86 -5.39 -10.14
CA PRO A 76 2.09 -6.11 -9.12
C PRO A 76 1.78 -7.58 -9.46
N SER A 77 1.50 -7.89 -10.72
CA SER A 77 1.20 -9.26 -11.15
C SER A 77 2.43 -10.17 -11.02
N ALA A 78 3.59 -9.72 -11.53
CA ALA A 78 4.86 -10.44 -11.40
C ALA A 78 5.27 -10.60 -9.93
N TYR A 79 5.04 -9.56 -9.12
CA TYR A 79 5.24 -9.62 -7.68
C TYR A 79 4.41 -10.73 -7.04
N ALA A 80 3.12 -10.85 -7.39
CA ALA A 80 2.24 -11.89 -6.88
C ALA A 80 2.63 -13.29 -7.37
N GLU A 81 3.15 -13.44 -8.59
CA GLU A 81 3.61 -14.71 -9.15
C GLU A 81 4.84 -15.27 -8.44
N LYS A 82 5.75 -14.43 -7.94
CA LYS A 82 6.91 -14.91 -7.15
C LYS A 82 6.52 -15.67 -5.89
N PHE A 83 5.35 -15.37 -5.34
CA PHE A 83 4.79 -16.08 -4.19
C PHE A 83 3.79 -17.16 -4.62
N SER A 84 3.82 -17.59 -5.89
CA SER A 84 2.98 -18.70 -6.42
C SER A 84 3.69 -20.04 -6.38
N GLU A 85 5.02 -20.06 -6.38
CA GLU A 85 5.82 -21.28 -6.53
C GLU A 85 6.26 -21.91 -5.20
N GLY A 86 5.89 -21.34 -4.05
CA GLY A 86 6.23 -21.88 -2.71
C GLY A 86 5.25 -22.90 -2.10
N GLY A 87 4.30 -23.42 -2.88
CA GLY A 87 3.23 -24.32 -2.39
C GLY A 87 3.21 -25.73 -2.98
N ARG A 88 4.20 -26.11 -3.80
CA ARG A 88 4.33 -27.50 -4.29
C ARG A 88 5.40 -28.25 -3.50
N ASN A 89 4.95 -28.86 -2.42
CA ASN A 89 5.28 -30.22 -2.01
C ASN A 89 6.78 -30.60 -1.91
N ASP A 90 7.41 -30.25 -0.79
CA ASP A 90 8.35 -31.16 -0.12
C ASP A 90 7.55 -31.98 0.89
N GLY A 91 7.18 -33.22 0.51
CA GLY A 91 6.36 -34.14 1.31
C GLY A 91 5.86 -35.33 0.50
#